data_AF-A0A087SW49-F1
#
_entry.id   AF-A0A087SW49-F1
#
_cell.length_a   1.000
_cell.length_b   1.000
_cell.length_c   1.000
_cell.angle_alpha   90.00
_cell.angle_beta   90.00
_cell.angle_gamma   90.00
#
_symmetry.space_group_name_H-M   'P 1'
#
loop_
_entity.id
_entity.type
_entity.pdbx_description
1 polymer ?
#
loop_
_entity_poly.entity_id
_entity_poly.type
_entity_poly.pdbx_seq_one_letter_code
_entity_poly.pdbx_strand_id
1 'polypeptide(L)' 'MQTLKSSDKLQCLNHFLFMDETMQDKHFCNQFVFSDKATFHLSGKVNHHNMRIWGLKNSHANNEHVRTPQK' A
#
# COMPACT_ATOMS: atom_id res chain seq x y z
N MET A 1 5.42 -1.30 -16.88
CA MET A 1 4.63 -0.65 -15.80
C MET A 1 3.15 -0.95 -16.05
N GLN A 2 2.37 -1.30 -15.03
CA GLN A 2 0.91 -1.31 -15.19
C GLN A 2 0.42 0.11 -15.48
N THR A 3 -0.33 0.25 -16.57
CA THR A 3 -0.92 1.53 -16.99
C THR A 3 -2.29 1.68 -16.33
N LEU A 4 -2.44 2.70 -15.49
CA LEU A 4 -3.73 3.03 -14.88
C LEU A 4 -4.69 3.55 -15.93
N LYS A 5 -5.91 3.04 -15.90
CA LYS A 5 -7.03 3.56 -16.67
C LYS A 5 -7.52 4.86 -16.03
N SER A 6 -8.19 5.70 -16.80
CA SER A 6 -8.78 6.96 -16.32
C SER A 6 -9.76 6.73 -15.16
N SER A 7 -10.49 5.60 -15.17
CA SER A 7 -11.41 5.19 -14.10
C SER A 7 -10.73 4.90 -12.77
N ASP A 8 -9.48 4.42 -12.79
CA ASP A 8 -8.80 3.92 -11.60
C ASP A 8 -8.52 5.05 -10.61
N LYS A 9 -8.29 6.27 -11.12
CA LYS A 9 -8.10 7.46 -10.28
C LYS A 9 -9.32 7.78 -9.42
N LEU A 10 -10.53 7.69 -10.00
CA LEU A 10 -11.77 7.94 -9.28
C LEU A 10 -12.02 6.85 -8.24
N GLN A 11 -11.75 5.59 -8.59
CA GLN A 11 -11.89 4.47 -7.67
C GLN A 11 -10.91 4.57 -6.49
N CYS A 12 -9.65 4.94 -6.74
CA CYS A 12 -8.67 5.20 -5.70
C CYS A 12 -9.10 6.35 -4.78
N LEU A 13 -9.63 7.45 -5.33
CA LEU A 13 -10.10 8.58 -4.54
C LEU A 13 -11.28 8.20 -3.65
N ASN A 14 -12.27 7.49 -4.20
CA ASN A 14 -13.44 7.04 -3.43
C ASN A 14 -13.03 6.07 -2.31
N HIS A 15 -12.11 5.15 -2.59
CA HIS A 15 -11.59 4.24 -1.58
C HIS A 15 -10.81 4.97 -0.48
N PHE A 16 -9.99 5.96 -0.86
CA PHE A 16 -9.27 6.80 0.10
C PHE A 16 -10.22 7.55 1.03
N LEU A 17 -11.24 8.22 0.49
CA LEU A 17 -12.21 8.98 1.28
C LEU A 17 -13.00 8.05 2.23
N PHE A 18 -13.41 6.88 1.75
CA PHE A 18 -14.07 5.88 2.59
C PHE A 18 -13.17 5.40 3.73
N MET A 19 -11.90 5.09 3.44
CA MET A 19 -10.93 4.68 4.45
C MET A 19 -10.67 5.80 5.45
N ASP A 20 -10.52 7.06 5.00
CA ASP A 20 -10.28 8.21 5.87
C ASP A 20 -11.41 8.41 6.88
N GLU A 21 -12.66 8.38 6.43
CA GLU A 21 -13.84 8.46 7.29
C GLU A 21 -13.93 7.28 8.26
N THR A 22 -13.75 6.06 7.75
CA THR A 22 -13.87 4.83 8.53
C THR A 22 -12.77 4.70 9.59
N MET A 23 -11.57 5.19 9.31
CA MET A 23 -10.44 5.17 10.26
C MET A 23 -10.57 6.23 11.37
N GLN A 24 -11.51 7.18 11.29
CA GLN A 24 -11.81 8.09 12.41
C GLN A 24 -12.47 7.35 13.59
N ASP A 25 -13.18 6.24 13.31
CA ASP A 25 -13.67 5.34 14.36
C ASP A 25 -12.54 4.44 14.86
N LYS A 26 -12.04 4.76 16.07
CA LYS A 26 -10.96 4.00 16.73
C LYS A 26 -11.34 2.55 17.03
N HIS A 27 -12.61 2.27 17.28
CA HIS A 27 -13.07 0.91 17.55
C HIS A 27 -13.05 0.07 16.27
N PHE A 28 -13.41 0.66 15.14
CA PHE A 28 -13.30 0.02 13.84
C PHE A 28 -11.84 -0.15 13.40
N CYS A 29 -11.03 0.90 13.58
CA CYS A 29 -9.61 0.91 13.20
C CYS A 29 -8.82 -0.23 13.89
N ASN A 30 -9.10 -0.48 15.18
CA ASN A 30 -8.47 -1.57 15.94
C ASN A 30 -8.85 -2.98 15.45
N GLN A 31 -9.93 -3.12 14.67
CA GLN A 31 -10.35 -4.39 14.09
C GLN A 31 -9.81 -4.58 12.67
N PHE A 32 -9.20 -3.55 12.07
CA PHE A 32 -8.73 -3.61 10.69
C PHE A 32 -7.34 -4.24 10.60
N VAL A 33 -7.20 -5.26 9.75
CA VAL A 33 -5.93 -5.94 9.50
C VAL A 33 -5.57 -5.85 8.02
N PHE A 34 -4.42 -5.27 7.71
CA PHE A 34 -3.87 -5.23 6.36
C PHE A 34 -3.09 -6.50 6.05
N SER A 35 -3.29 -7.06 4.85
CA SER A 35 -2.48 -8.15 4.33
C SER A 35 -2.18 -7.92 2.85
N ASP A 36 -0.99 -8.34 2.39
CA ASP A 36 -0.58 -8.27 1.00
C ASP A 36 0.28 -9.51 0.64
N LYS A 37 0.35 -9.83 -0.65
CA LYS A 37 1.18 -10.89 -1.20
C LYS A 37 2.47 -10.32 -1.76
N ALA A 38 3.58 -10.61 -1.08
CA ALA A 38 4.92 -10.31 -1.57
C ALA A 38 5.60 -11.57 -2.14
N THR A 39 6.25 -11.41 -3.29
CA THR A 39 7.11 -12.45 -3.89
C THR A 39 8.56 -12.11 -3.62
N PHE A 40 9.30 -13.07 -3.05
CA PHE A 40 10.73 -12.95 -2.74
C PHE A 40 11.52 -13.90 -3.63
N HIS A 41 12.62 -13.41 -4.21
CA HIS A 41 13.60 -14.28 -4.85
C HIS A 41 14.68 -14.67 -3.84
N LEU A 42 15.13 -15.94 -3.86
CA LEU A 42 16.17 -16.47 -2.97
C LEU A 42 17.51 -15.72 -3.11
N SER A 43 17.71 -15.02 -4.23
CA SER A 43 18.83 -14.09 -4.45
C SER A 43 18.75 -12.79 -3.64
N GLY A 44 17.77 -12.64 -2.74
CA GLY A 44 17.56 -11.44 -1.93
C GLY A 44 16.87 -10.30 -2.66
N LYS A 45 16.46 -10.50 -3.92
CA LYS A 45 15.76 -9.47 -4.70
C LYS A 45 14.27 -9.48 -4.34
N VAL A 46 13.83 -8.44 -3.62
CA VAL A 46 12.42 -8.17 -3.37
C VAL A 46 11.82 -7.51 -4.61
N ASN A 47 10.60 -7.89 -5.00
CA ASN A 47 9.91 -7.22 -6.11
C ASN A 47 9.41 -5.83 -5.64
N HIS A 48 10.20 -4.78 -5.90
CA HIS A 48 9.90 -3.38 -5.55
C HIS A 48 8.69 -2.79 -6.31
N HIS A 49 8.07 -3.54 -7.22
CA HIS A 49 6.97 -3.06 -8.06
C HIS A 49 5.58 -3.14 -7.40
N ASN A 50 5.43 -3.82 -6.27
CA ASN A 50 4.10 -4.06 -5.68
C ASN A 50 3.75 -3.11 -4.54
N MET A 51 4.70 -2.40 -3.93
CA MET A 51 4.40 -1.40 -2.90
C MET A 51 4.20 -0.02 -3.53
N ARG A 52 2.95 0.33 -3.83
CA ARG A 52 2.58 1.70 -4.20
C ARG A 52 1.61 2.23 -3.17
N ILE A 53 2.07 3.17 -2.35
CA ILE A 53 1.24 3.87 -1.37
C ILE A 53 0.48 4.95 -2.12
N TRP A 54 -0.83 4.78 -2.25
CA TRP A 54 -1.72 5.77 -2.85
C TRP A 54 -2.11 6.80 -1.79
N GLY A 55 -1.86 8.07 -2.06
CA GLY A 55 -2.28 9.19 -1.22
C GLY A 55 -2.63 10.41 -2.08
N LEU A 56 -3.36 11.37 -1.52
CA LEU A 56 -3.79 12.60 -2.23
C LEU A 56 -2.59 13.40 -2.77
N LYS A 57 -1.43 13.29 -2.11
CA LYS A 57 -0.13 13.76 -2.60
C LYS A 57 0.63 12.57 -3.18
N ASN A 58 1.20 12.76 -4.37
CA ASN A 58 2.01 11.76 -5.05
C ASN A 58 3.22 11.37 -4.17
N SER A 59 3.10 10.27 -3.43
CA SER A 59 4.13 9.74 -2.56
C SER A 59 5.18 9.05 -3.44
N HIS A 60 6.11 9.83 -3.98
CA HIS A 60 7.35 9.29 -4.54
C HIS A 60 8.27 8.69 -3.45
N ALA A 61 7.82 8.61 -2.20
CA ALA A 61 8.51 7.93 -1.13
C ALA A 61 8.30 6.42 -1.24
N ASN A 62 9.26 5.75 -1.88
CA ASN A 62 9.45 4.32 -1.66
C ASN A 62 9.97 4.16 -0.22
N ASN A 63 9.12 3.75 0.72
CA ASN A 63 9.59 3.38 2.04
C ASN A 63 10.25 2.00 1.95
N GLU A 64 11.57 2.00 1.85
CA GLU A 64 12.40 0.80 1.82
C GLU A 64 12.51 0.20 3.22
N HIS A 65 11.72 -0.83 3.51
CA HIS A 65 11.92 -1.62 4.73
C HIS A 65 12.87 -2.78 4.45
N VAL A 66 14.17 -2.55 4.69
CA VAL A 66 15.18 -3.61 4.68
C VAL A 66 14.94 -4.51 5.89
N ARG A 67 14.36 -5.69 5.67
CA ARG A 67 14.36 -6.76 6.67
C ARG A 67 15.70 -7.47 6.59
N THR A 68 16.65 -7.08 7.43
CA THR A 68 17.80 -7.93 7.73
C THR A 68 17.31 -9.16 8.51
N PRO A 69 17.76 -10.38 8.19
CA PRO A 69 17.50 -11.52 9.05
C PRO A 69 18.18 -11.26 10.40
N GLN A 70 17.42 -11.31 11.49
CA GLN A 70 18.01 -11.38 12.82
C GLN A 70 18.60 -12.77 13.00
N LYS A 71 19.87 -12.77 13.42
CA LYS A 71 20.76 -13.93 13.52
C LYS A 71 20.35 -14.88 14.65
#